data_AF-G1XTU3-F1
#
_entry.id   AF-G1XTU3-F1
#
_cell.length_a   1.000
_cell.length_b   1.000
_cell.length_c   1.000
_cell.angle_alpha   90.00
_cell.angle_beta   90.00
_cell.angle_gamma   90.00
#
_symmetry.space_group_name_H-M   'P 1'
#
loop_
_entity.id
_entity.type
_entity.pdbx_description
1 polymer ?
#
loop_
_entity_poly.entity_id
_entity_poly.type
_entity_poly.pdbx_seq_one_letter_code
_entity_poly.pdbx_strand_id
1 'polypeptide(L)'
;MHLQNYIPSILLVILVTYTTITTCAVVNPVVEPPMIKEINFEKNLEKNAKRLKLKNHKLAIGEMAMEPPVRKQGEPKYFQEPGVAAAGHYDGRYYIGFVTDEERQRTLTHLVRAWLQWTQSQGIETWLAHGTLLGWWWNNRILPWDTDLDVQVSEATLKSMAENMNMTTWTYNFEEDNFQRDYLLDINPYWTNRLRDPRCDKTRGYFL
;
A
#
# COMPACT_ATOMS: atom_id res chain seq x y z
N MET A 1 37.61 -39.36 -67.83
CA MET A 1 36.15 -39.52 -67.97
C MET A 1 35.47 -38.58 -66.98
N HIS A 2 35.01 -37.41 -67.45
CA HIS A 2 33.61 -36.97 -67.40
C HIS A 2 32.63 -37.88 -66.59
N LEU A 3 31.71 -37.43 -65.72
CA LEU A 3 31.01 -36.15 -65.51
C LEU A 3 30.26 -36.18 -64.15
N GLN A 4 30.08 -34.99 -63.53
CA GLN A 4 28.81 -34.47 -62.94
C GLN A 4 28.16 -35.23 -61.76
N ASN A 5 27.55 -34.63 -60.73
CA ASN A 5 27.04 -33.28 -60.48
C ASN A 5 26.48 -33.22 -59.04
N TYR A 6 26.26 -31.99 -58.54
CA TYR A 6 25.11 -31.55 -57.72
C TYR A 6 25.26 -31.28 -56.20
N ILE A 7 25.48 -29.98 -55.93
CA ILE A 7 24.87 -29.05 -54.94
C ILE A 7 24.87 -29.42 -53.43
N PRO A 8 25.54 -28.61 -52.59
CA PRO A 8 25.43 -28.65 -51.14
C PRO A 8 24.31 -27.70 -50.67
N SER A 9 23.28 -28.23 -50.01
CA SER A 9 22.35 -27.46 -49.18
C SER A 9 21.48 -28.42 -48.38
N ILE A 10 21.68 -28.49 -47.07
CA ILE A 10 20.62 -28.19 -46.11
C ILE A 10 21.31 -27.73 -44.83
N LEU A 11 21.14 -26.43 -44.63
CA LEU A 11 21.43 -25.65 -43.47
C LEU A 11 20.58 -26.19 -42.31
N LEU A 12 21.16 -26.94 -41.38
CA LEU A 12 20.56 -27.16 -40.06
C LEU A 12 21.39 -26.39 -39.04
N VAL A 13 21.21 -25.07 -39.04
CA VAL A 13 21.72 -24.18 -37.99
C VAL A 13 20.84 -24.40 -36.77
N ILE A 14 21.24 -25.37 -35.94
CA ILE A 14 20.80 -25.45 -34.55
C ILE A 14 21.61 -24.38 -33.80
N LEU A 15 21.09 -23.15 -33.79
CA LEU A 15 21.52 -22.12 -32.84
C LEU A 15 20.94 -22.47 -31.47
N VAL A 16 21.51 -23.49 -30.81
CA VAL A 16 21.45 -23.58 -29.35
C VAL A 16 22.55 -22.66 -28.86
N THR A 17 22.22 -21.37 -28.75
CA THR A 17 23.07 -20.43 -28.02
C THR A 17 23.03 -20.84 -26.56
N TYR A 18 24.15 -21.40 -26.12
CA TYR A 18 24.52 -21.53 -24.72
C TYR A 18 24.23 -20.20 -24.00
N THR A 19 23.19 -20.19 -23.20
CA THR A 19 23.14 -19.35 -22.00
C THR A 19 22.90 -20.30 -20.85
N THR A 20 23.97 -20.95 -20.42
CA THR A 20 24.12 -21.27 -19.02
C THR A 20 23.91 -19.97 -18.26
N ILE A 21 22.72 -19.81 -17.67
CA ILE A 21 22.50 -18.83 -16.62
C ILE A 21 23.36 -19.34 -15.46
N THR A 22 24.65 -19.00 -15.52
CA THR A 22 25.47 -18.97 -14.33
C THR A 22 24.78 -17.94 -13.46
N THR A 23 24.07 -18.40 -12.44
CA THR A 23 23.84 -17.58 -11.27
C THR A 23 25.23 -17.27 -10.74
N CYS A 24 25.83 -16.20 -11.23
CA CYS A 24 26.64 -15.39 -10.35
C CYS A 24 25.66 -14.96 -9.29
N ALA A 25 25.53 -15.77 -8.23
CA ALA A 25 25.21 -15.23 -6.94
C ALA A 25 26.27 -14.14 -6.75
N VAL A 26 25.90 -12.91 -7.09
CA VAL A 26 26.42 -11.77 -6.37
C VAL A 26 26.05 -12.15 -4.95
N VAL A 27 27.01 -12.73 -4.25
CA VAL A 27 27.01 -12.73 -2.80
C VAL A 27 26.98 -11.23 -2.53
N ASN A 28 25.76 -10.69 -2.40
CA ASN A 28 25.58 -9.36 -1.87
C ASN A 28 26.48 -9.37 -0.64
N PRO A 29 27.45 -8.43 -0.52
CA PRO A 29 28.28 -8.39 0.66
C PRO A 29 27.31 -8.49 1.83
N VAL A 30 27.57 -9.41 2.76
CA VAL A 30 26.79 -9.48 4.00
C VAL A 30 26.89 -8.07 4.56
N VAL A 31 25.85 -7.27 4.36
CA VAL A 31 25.77 -5.94 4.90
C VAL A 31 25.63 -6.23 6.37
N GLU A 32 26.74 -6.12 7.09
CA GLU A 32 26.72 -6.22 8.53
C GLU A 32 25.58 -5.31 8.99
N PRO A 33 24.62 -5.85 9.77
CA PRO A 33 23.48 -5.06 10.20
C PRO A 33 24.04 -3.77 10.81
N PRO A 34 23.52 -2.59 10.40
CA PRO A 34 24.07 -1.33 10.86
C PRO A 34 24.14 -1.39 12.38
N MET A 35 25.35 -1.18 12.92
CA MET A 35 25.59 -1.24 14.35
C MET A 35 24.52 -0.39 15.04
N ILE A 36 23.63 -1.04 15.79
CA ILE A 36 22.56 -0.34 16.51
C ILE A 36 23.28 0.57 17.48
N LYS A 37 23.33 1.87 17.17
CA LYS A 37 23.91 2.86 18.07
C LYS A 37 23.22 2.69 19.41
N GLU A 38 24.02 2.43 20.45
CA GLU A 38 23.53 2.16 21.79
C GLU A 38 22.52 3.26 22.18
N ILE A 39 21.25 2.87 22.26
CA ILE A 39 20.15 3.81 22.47
C ILE A 39 20.24 4.21 23.94
N ASN A 40 20.73 5.41 24.21
CA ASN A 40 20.71 5.95 25.56
C ASN A 40 19.27 6.32 25.93
N PHE A 41 18.56 5.34 26.50
CA PHE A 41 17.15 5.44 26.88
C PHE A 41 16.88 6.63 27.81
N GLU A 42 17.77 6.90 28.76
CA GLU A 42 17.63 8.01 29.71
C GLU A 42 17.65 9.37 29.00
N LYS A 43 18.60 9.58 28.08
CA LYS A 43 18.67 10.81 27.27
C LYS A 43 17.42 11.01 26.41
N ASN A 44 16.88 9.92 25.87
CA ASN A 44 15.64 9.97 25.08
C ASN A 44 14.42 10.28 25.95
N LEU A 45 14.35 9.70 27.15
CA LEU A 45 13.29 9.95 28.12
C LEU A 45 13.27 11.43 28.54
N GLU A 46 14.45 11.98 28.86
CA GLU A 46 14.60 13.38 29.26
C GLU A 46 14.24 14.34 28.12
N LYS A 47 14.67 14.03 26.89
CA LYS A 47 14.35 14.80 25.68
C LYS A 47 12.84 14.80 25.40
N ASN A 48 12.16 13.67 25.63
CA ASN A 48 10.72 13.54 25.48
C ASN A 48 9.97 14.31 26.58
N ALA A 49 10.42 14.25 27.84
CA ALA A 49 9.85 15.03 28.93
C ALA A 49 9.97 16.54 28.70
N LYS A 50 11.11 17.01 28.19
CA LYS A 50 11.31 18.43 27.81
C LYS A 50 10.36 18.86 26.69
N ARG A 51 10.20 18.02 25.65
CA ARG A 51 9.25 18.27 24.55
C ARG A 51 7.81 18.33 25.04
N LEU A 52 7.42 17.45 25.96
CA LEU A 52 6.07 17.44 26.53
C LEU A 52 5.80 18.70 27.35
N LYS A 53 6.75 19.11 28.21
CA LYS A 53 6.64 20.36 28.97
C LYS A 53 6.51 21.58 28.05
N LEU A 54 7.31 21.66 26.99
CA LEU A 54 7.23 22.74 26.01
C LEU A 54 5.88 22.75 25.26
N LYS A 55 5.36 21.58 24.88
CA LYS A 55 4.07 21.45 24.20
C LYS A 55 2.92 21.90 25.12
N ASN A 56 2.95 21.49 26.39
CA ASN A 56 1.94 21.87 27.37
C ASN A 56 2.00 23.38 27.69
N HIS A 57 3.20 23.96 27.77
CA HIS A 57 3.36 25.40 27.97
C HIS A 57 2.84 26.21 26.77
N LYS A 58 3.11 25.77 25.53
CA LYS A 58 2.53 26.38 24.32
C LYS A 58 1.01 26.25 24.27
N LEU A 59 0.46 25.13 24.72
CA LEU A 59 -0.98 24.92 24.80
C LEU A 59 -1.63 25.88 25.80
N ALA A 60 -1.05 26.03 26.99
CA ALA A 60 -1.51 26.97 28.01
C ALA A 60 -1.44 28.44 27.54
N ILE A 61 -0.37 28.83 26.84
CA ILE A 61 -0.27 30.17 26.23
C ILE A 61 -1.33 30.37 25.14
N GLY A 62 -1.59 29.33 24.34
CA GLY A 62 -2.64 29.36 23.31
C GLY A 62 -4.05 29.48 23.88
N GLU A 63 -4.33 28.82 25.02
CA GLU A 63 -5.60 28.92 25.74
C GLU A 63 -5.82 30.31 26.36
N MET A 64 -4.76 30.97 26.84
CA MET A 64 -4.88 32.31 27.44
C MET A 64 -5.04 33.45 26.42
N ALA A 65 -4.82 33.21 25.12
CA ALA A 65 -4.73 34.24 24.09
C ALA A 65 -5.83 34.22 23.00
N MET A 66 -6.94 33.49 23.16
CA MET A 66 -7.92 33.35 22.08
C MET A 66 -9.23 34.14 22.29
N GLU A 67 -9.42 35.17 21.45
CA GLU A 67 -10.71 35.35 20.78
C GLU A 67 -11.10 34.02 20.10
N PRO A 68 -12.40 33.67 20.01
CA PRO A 68 -12.82 32.37 19.51
C PRO A 68 -12.19 32.12 18.14
N PRO A 69 -11.50 30.98 17.93
CA PRO A 69 -10.87 30.71 16.65
C PRO A 69 -11.96 30.77 15.57
N VAL A 70 -11.80 31.69 14.62
CA VAL A 70 -12.47 31.59 13.33
C VAL A 70 -12.12 30.21 12.80
N ARG A 71 -13.08 29.28 12.90
CA ARG A 71 -12.91 27.91 12.39
C ARG A 71 -12.63 28.06 10.90
N LYS A 72 -11.37 27.98 10.48
CA LYS A 72 -11.05 27.66 9.09
C LYS A 72 -11.78 26.35 8.82
N GLN A 73 -12.84 26.42 8.01
CA GLN A 73 -13.54 25.22 7.57
C GLN A 73 -12.47 24.35 6.93
N GLY A 74 -12.13 23.24 7.59
CA GLY A 74 -11.22 22.27 7.01
C GLY A 74 -11.89 21.71 5.78
N GLU A 75 -11.09 21.32 4.79
CA GLU A 75 -11.61 20.54 3.68
C GLU A 75 -12.39 19.33 4.23
N PRO A 76 -13.58 19.05 3.69
CA PRO A 76 -14.40 17.95 4.18
C PRO A 76 -13.69 16.61 3.93
N LYS A 77 -13.81 15.68 4.89
CA LYS A 77 -13.39 14.30 4.71
C LYS A 77 -14.07 13.73 3.46
N TYR A 78 -13.30 13.19 2.53
CA TYR A 78 -13.85 12.64 1.28
C TYR A 78 -14.68 11.37 1.57
N PHE A 79 -14.12 10.44 2.35
CA PHE A 79 -14.81 9.23 2.78
C PHE A 79 -15.67 9.49 4.01
N GLN A 80 -16.95 9.12 3.93
CA GLN A 80 -17.90 9.28 5.02
C GLN A 80 -18.18 7.92 5.64
N GLU A 81 -17.85 7.77 6.91
CA GLU A 81 -18.20 6.56 7.67
C GLU A 81 -19.73 6.53 7.90
N PRO A 82 -20.36 5.36 8.02
CA PRO A 82 -21.81 5.22 8.21
C PRO A 82 -22.33 5.71 9.58
N GLY A 83 -21.55 6.49 10.33
CA GLY A 83 -21.93 7.08 11.62
C GLY A 83 -21.92 6.10 12.80
N VAL A 84 -21.56 4.83 12.57
CA VAL A 84 -21.40 3.82 13.62
C VAL A 84 -19.93 3.70 13.96
N ALA A 85 -19.56 3.91 15.24
CA ALA A 85 -18.16 3.91 15.67
C ALA A 85 -17.39 2.62 15.33
N ALA A 86 -18.07 1.47 15.35
CA ALA A 86 -17.49 0.18 14.98
C ALA A 86 -17.26 0.02 13.46
N ALA A 87 -17.80 0.93 12.64
CA ALA A 87 -17.70 0.91 11.18
C ALA A 87 -16.71 1.97 10.64
N GLY A 88 -15.70 2.35 11.44
CA GLY A 88 -14.78 3.45 11.12
C GLY A 88 -13.95 3.27 9.84
N HIS A 89 -13.87 2.04 9.31
CA HIS A 89 -13.16 1.72 8.06
C HIS A 89 -14.11 1.38 6.90
N TYR A 90 -15.42 1.53 7.07
CA TYR A 90 -16.39 1.33 6.00
C TYR A 90 -16.73 2.63 5.30
N ASP A 91 -16.88 2.55 3.99
CA ASP A 91 -17.48 3.62 3.20
C ASP A 91 -19.01 3.57 3.34
N GLY A 92 -19.60 4.64 3.85
CA GLY A 92 -21.04 4.78 4.01
C GLY A 92 -21.83 4.66 2.71
N ARG A 93 -21.22 4.88 1.54
CA ARG A 93 -21.85 4.67 0.22
C ARG A 93 -22.16 3.21 -0.06
N TYR A 94 -21.33 2.30 0.44
CA TYR A 94 -21.39 0.86 0.15
C TYR A 94 -21.66 0.01 1.39
N TYR A 95 -21.78 0.63 2.57
CA TYR A 95 -22.04 -0.06 3.82
C TYR A 95 -23.47 -0.60 3.86
N ILE A 96 -23.59 -1.92 3.94
CA ILE A 96 -24.87 -2.63 4.07
C ILE A 96 -25.05 -3.19 5.49
N GLY A 97 -23.95 -3.54 6.16
CA GLY A 97 -23.96 -4.09 7.51
C GLY A 97 -22.59 -4.58 7.94
N PHE A 98 -22.50 -5.09 9.17
CA PHE A 98 -21.29 -5.72 9.67
C PHE A 98 -21.13 -7.14 9.11
N VAL A 99 -19.89 -7.50 8.82
CA VAL A 99 -19.50 -8.87 8.48
C VAL A 99 -18.88 -9.54 9.70
N THR A 100 -18.91 -10.87 9.75
CA THR A 100 -18.21 -11.63 10.79
C THR A 100 -16.69 -11.45 10.69
N ASP A 101 -15.96 -11.74 11.77
CA ASP A 101 -14.50 -11.67 11.76
C ASP A 101 -13.86 -12.59 10.71
N GLU A 102 -14.43 -13.78 10.52
CA GLU A 102 -13.99 -14.74 9.51
C GLU A 102 -14.21 -14.22 8.09
N GLU A 103 -15.41 -13.70 7.80
CA GLU A 103 -15.72 -13.09 6.51
C GLU A 103 -14.84 -11.87 6.23
N ARG A 104 -14.57 -11.04 7.25
CA ARG A 104 -13.66 -9.90 7.12
C ARG A 104 -12.26 -10.36 6.76
N GLN A 105 -11.68 -11.30 7.51
CA GLN A 105 -10.33 -11.81 7.26
C GLN A 105 -10.21 -12.46 5.87
N ARG A 106 -11.21 -13.24 5.46
CA ARG A 106 -11.28 -13.82 4.11
C ARG A 106 -11.35 -12.73 3.05
N THR A 107 -12.19 -11.70 3.25
CA THR A 107 -12.33 -10.58 2.32
C THR A 107 -11.04 -9.80 2.18
N LEU A 108 -10.39 -9.42 3.28
CA LEU A 108 -9.10 -8.71 3.25
C LEU A 108 -8.00 -9.54 2.58
N THR A 109 -7.99 -10.87 2.78
CA THR A 109 -7.04 -11.77 2.11
C THR A 109 -7.23 -11.76 0.59
N HIS A 110 -8.47 -11.83 0.12
CA HIS A 110 -8.77 -11.74 -1.30
C HIS A 110 -8.51 -10.33 -1.86
N LEU A 111 -8.76 -9.28 -1.07
CA LEU A 111 -8.52 -7.90 -1.45
C LEU A 111 -7.03 -7.59 -1.64
N VAL A 112 -6.14 -8.06 -0.77
CA VAL A 112 -4.70 -7.86 -0.96
C VAL A 112 -4.18 -8.64 -2.17
N ARG A 113 -4.67 -9.86 -2.41
CA ARG A 113 -4.34 -10.64 -3.63
C ARG A 113 -4.81 -9.93 -4.89
N ALA A 114 -6.04 -9.44 -4.85
CA ALA A 114 -6.66 -8.65 -5.90
C ALA A 114 -5.83 -7.43 -6.26
N TRP A 115 -5.48 -6.62 -5.26
CA TRP A 115 -4.64 -5.45 -5.41
C TRP A 115 -3.28 -5.79 -6.05
N LEU A 116 -2.57 -6.79 -5.52
CA LEU A 116 -1.25 -7.17 -6.02
C LEU A 116 -1.30 -7.68 -7.46
N GLN A 117 -2.27 -8.54 -7.80
CA GLN A 117 -2.48 -9.02 -9.17
C GLN A 117 -2.82 -7.87 -10.13
N TRP A 118 -3.71 -6.97 -9.71
CA TRP A 118 -4.07 -5.80 -10.50
C TRP A 118 -2.86 -4.90 -10.74
N THR A 119 -2.12 -4.51 -9.70
CA THR A 119 -0.91 -3.68 -9.86
C THR A 119 0.15 -4.34 -10.74
N GLN A 120 0.33 -5.66 -10.62
CA GLN A 120 1.24 -6.41 -11.47
C GLN A 120 0.79 -6.36 -12.94
N SER A 121 -0.51 -6.52 -13.20
CA SER A 121 -1.06 -6.43 -14.56
C SER A 121 -0.91 -5.04 -15.20
N GLN A 122 -0.91 -3.99 -14.38
CA GLN A 122 -0.75 -2.59 -14.82
C GLN A 122 0.72 -2.14 -14.86
N GLY A 123 1.67 -2.97 -14.44
CA GLY A 123 3.07 -2.58 -14.29
C GLY A 123 3.30 -1.52 -13.20
N ILE A 124 2.43 -1.47 -12.20
CA ILE A 124 2.47 -0.53 -11.08
C ILE A 124 3.31 -1.13 -9.95
N GLU A 125 4.33 -0.37 -9.51
CA GLU A 125 5.08 -0.70 -8.30
C GLU A 125 4.28 -0.29 -7.05
N THR A 126 4.13 -1.24 -6.11
CA THR A 126 3.46 -1.04 -4.83
C THR A 126 4.18 -1.81 -3.72
N TRP A 127 4.04 -1.37 -2.47
CA TRP A 127 4.60 -2.02 -1.29
C TRP A 127 3.54 -2.14 -0.21
N LEU A 128 3.59 -3.21 0.60
CA LEU A 128 2.78 -3.29 1.81
C LEU A 128 3.25 -2.24 2.83
N ALA A 129 2.33 -1.68 3.59
CA ALA A 129 2.63 -0.66 4.59
C ALA A 129 1.99 -0.98 5.95
N HIS A 130 2.44 -0.27 6.98
CA HIS A 130 1.81 -0.22 8.31
C HIS A 130 1.38 -1.59 8.88
N GLY A 131 0.10 -1.74 9.26
CA GLY A 131 -0.42 -2.95 9.91
C GLY A 131 -0.33 -4.17 9.00
N THR A 132 -0.61 -3.99 7.72
CA THR A 132 -0.52 -5.05 6.71
C THR A 132 0.91 -5.57 6.52
N LEU A 133 1.91 -4.67 6.48
CA LEU A 133 3.32 -5.06 6.41
C LEU A 133 3.76 -5.79 7.69
N LEU A 134 3.29 -5.33 8.86
CA LEU A 134 3.64 -5.93 10.14
C LEU A 134 3.11 -7.37 10.27
N GLY A 135 1.85 -7.59 9.89
CA GLY A 135 1.26 -8.93 9.88
C GLY A 135 2.01 -9.87 8.93
N TRP A 136 2.33 -9.38 7.73
CA TRP A 136 3.12 -10.12 6.76
C TRP A 136 4.49 -10.52 7.32
N TRP A 137 5.20 -9.58 7.95
CA TRP A 137 6.52 -9.81 8.54
C TRP A 137 6.50 -10.86 9.65
N TRP A 138 5.48 -10.86 10.51
CA TRP A 138 5.43 -11.80 11.63
C TRP A 138 5.04 -13.22 11.23
N ASN A 139 4.00 -13.38 10.41
CA ASN A 139 3.42 -14.71 10.14
C ASN A 139 2.89 -14.87 8.70
N ASN A 140 3.26 -13.99 7.76
CA ASN A 140 2.73 -13.97 6.39
C ASN A 140 1.19 -13.91 6.36
N ARG A 141 0.59 -13.14 7.29
CA ARG A 141 -0.87 -13.05 7.50
C ARG A 141 -1.30 -11.63 7.81
N ILE A 142 -2.57 -11.31 7.58
CA ILE A 142 -3.17 -10.08 8.10
C ILE A 142 -3.38 -10.23 9.62
N LEU A 143 -3.25 -9.14 10.38
CA LEU A 143 -3.46 -9.20 11.83
C LEU A 143 -4.93 -9.57 12.12
N PRO A 144 -5.23 -10.46 13.10
CA PRO A 144 -6.61 -10.91 13.34
C PRO A 144 -7.60 -9.79 13.68
N TRP A 145 -7.10 -8.74 14.32
CA TRP A 145 -7.85 -7.54 14.70
C TRP A 145 -7.81 -6.42 13.66
N ASP A 146 -7.11 -6.60 12.53
CA ASP A 146 -7.07 -5.59 11.47
C ASP A 146 -8.43 -5.47 10.78
N THR A 147 -8.76 -4.25 10.38
CA THR A 147 -10.02 -3.92 9.70
C THR A 147 -9.83 -3.30 8.32
N ASP A 148 -8.62 -2.88 7.98
CA ASP A 148 -8.22 -2.32 6.70
C ASP A 148 -6.92 -2.94 6.17
N LEU A 149 -6.53 -2.52 4.96
CA LEU A 149 -5.25 -2.84 4.37
C LEU A 149 -4.51 -1.56 4.04
N ASP A 150 -3.22 -1.55 4.36
CA ASP A 150 -2.32 -0.46 4.08
C ASP A 150 -1.32 -0.87 3.00
N VAL A 151 -1.35 -0.15 1.89
CA VAL A 151 -0.41 -0.27 0.78
C VAL A 151 0.13 1.11 0.42
N GLN A 152 1.28 1.14 -0.23
CA GLN A 152 1.93 2.37 -0.68
C GLN A 152 2.33 2.25 -2.15
N VAL A 153 2.35 3.40 -2.82
CA VAL A 153 2.81 3.60 -4.19
C VAL A 153 3.59 4.91 -4.25
N SER A 154 4.39 5.13 -5.30
CA SER A 154 5.09 6.41 -5.47
C SER A 154 4.10 7.57 -5.73
N GLU A 155 4.48 8.80 -5.39
CA GLU A 155 3.64 9.99 -5.67
C GLU A 155 3.36 10.15 -7.17
N ALA A 156 4.35 9.87 -8.03
CA ALA A 156 4.19 9.92 -9.49
C ALA A 156 3.21 8.85 -9.99
N THR A 157 3.27 7.64 -9.40
CA THR A 157 2.35 6.55 -9.70
C THR A 157 0.92 6.89 -9.26
N LEU A 158 0.75 7.40 -8.04
CA LEU A 158 -0.55 7.82 -7.52
C LEU A 158 -1.19 8.89 -8.41
N LYS A 159 -0.39 9.87 -8.86
CA LYS A 159 -0.85 10.87 -9.84
C LYS A 159 -1.35 10.21 -11.12
N SER A 160 -0.55 9.31 -11.71
CA SER A 160 -0.91 8.61 -12.94
C SER A 160 -2.19 7.79 -12.79
N MET A 161 -2.35 7.09 -11.66
CA MET A 161 -3.58 6.34 -11.36
C MET A 161 -4.78 7.27 -11.19
N ALA A 162 -4.63 8.41 -10.51
CA ALA A 162 -5.70 9.38 -10.33
C ALA A 162 -6.17 9.99 -11.66
N GLU A 163 -5.25 10.25 -12.58
CA GLU A 163 -5.55 10.86 -13.88
C GLU A 163 -6.12 9.85 -14.90
N ASN A 164 -5.67 8.59 -14.88
CA ASN A 164 -5.96 7.63 -15.94
C ASN A 164 -6.82 6.44 -15.52
N MET A 165 -6.89 6.14 -14.23
CA MET A 165 -7.48 4.88 -13.72
C MET A 165 -8.52 5.09 -12.61
N ASN A 166 -8.78 6.34 -12.21
CA ASN A 166 -9.78 6.61 -11.18
C ASN A 166 -11.17 6.16 -11.66
N MET A 167 -11.97 5.60 -10.74
CA MET A 167 -13.30 5.04 -11.01
C MET A 167 -13.32 3.86 -11.98
N THR A 168 -12.20 3.15 -12.12
CA THR A 168 -12.16 1.88 -12.87
C THR A 168 -12.48 0.69 -11.97
N THR A 169 -13.08 -0.33 -12.56
CA THR A 169 -13.41 -1.59 -11.88
C THR A 169 -12.51 -2.71 -12.37
N TRP A 170 -12.08 -3.57 -11.46
CA TRP A 170 -11.31 -4.77 -11.76
C TRP A 170 -12.02 -6.02 -11.24
N THR A 171 -12.27 -6.97 -12.14
CA THR A 171 -12.88 -8.26 -11.79
C THR A 171 -11.81 -9.22 -11.31
N TYR A 172 -11.90 -9.58 -10.02
CA TYR A 172 -11.11 -10.62 -9.39
C TYR A 172 -11.81 -11.96 -9.50
N ASN A 173 -11.09 -12.97 -9.97
CA ASN A 173 -11.54 -14.35 -9.88
C ASN A 173 -10.45 -15.21 -9.24
N PHE A 174 -10.82 -15.95 -8.21
CA PHE A 174 -9.97 -16.93 -7.54
C PHE A 174 -10.67 -18.28 -7.49
N GLU A 175 -10.38 -19.10 -8.51
CA GLU A 175 -11.09 -20.36 -8.78
C GLU A 175 -11.00 -21.37 -7.62
N GLU A 176 -9.85 -21.44 -6.94
CA GLU A 176 -9.59 -22.40 -5.85
C GLU A 176 -10.59 -22.25 -4.69
N ASP A 177 -11.00 -21.01 -4.38
CA ASP A 177 -11.96 -20.72 -3.31
C ASP A 177 -13.36 -20.38 -3.83
N ASN A 178 -13.61 -20.57 -5.13
CA ASN A 178 -14.81 -20.12 -5.86
C ASN A 178 -15.20 -18.68 -5.49
N PHE A 179 -14.19 -17.80 -5.43
CA PHE A 179 -14.34 -16.43 -4.96
C PHE A 179 -14.23 -15.45 -6.14
N GLN A 180 -15.31 -14.72 -6.39
CA GLN A 180 -15.35 -13.69 -7.42
C GLN A 180 -15.90 -12.39 -6.85
N ARG A 181 -15.20 -11.29 -7.11
CA ARG A 181 -15.59 -9.93 -6.71
C ARG A 181 -15.12 -8.91 -7.74
N ASP A 182 -15.91 -7.87 -7.93
CA ASP A 182 -15.48 -6.68 -8.64
C ASP A 182 -15.01 -5.65 -7.62
N TYR A 183 -13.82 -5.09 -7.84
CA TYR A 183 -13.23 -4.06 -7.00
C TYR A 183 -13.16 -2.73 -7.75
N LEU A 184 -13.59 -1.66 -7.10
CA LEU A 184 -13.55 -0.29 -7.60
C LEU A 184 -12.29 0.43 -7.07
N LEU A 185 -11.54 1.03 -7.99
CA LEU A 185 -10.48 1.96 -7.64
C LEU A 185 -11.07 3.37 -7.49
N ASP A 186 -11.18 3.86 -6.26
CA ASP A 186 -11.61 5.24 -5.95
C ASP A 186 -10.49 6.02 -5.26
N ILE A 187 -9.94 6.99 -5.98
CA ILE A 187 -8.83 7.84 -5.52
C ILE A 187 -9.38 9.18 -5.08
N ASN A 188 -9.10 9.51 -3.81
CA ASN A 188 -9.49 10.78 -3.21
C ASN A 188 -8.93 11.98 -4.02
N PRO A 189 -9.79 12.92 -4.48
CA PRO A 189 -9.36 14.07 -5.28
C PRO A 189 -8.40 15.03 -4.54
N TYR A 190 -8.35 14.95 -3.21
CA TYR A 190 -7.44 15.74 -2.37
C TYR A 190 -6.05 15.10 -2.19
N TRP A 191 -5.70 14.08 -3.00
CA TRP A 191 -4.41 13.38 -2.92
C TRP A 191 -3.16 14.28 -3.05
N THR A 192 -3.31 15.44 -3.71
CA THR A 192 -2.23 16.44 -3.86
C THR A 192 -2.02 17.31 -2.61
N ASN A 193 -2.97 17.32 -1.67
CA ASN A 193 -2.92 18.24 -0.55
C ASN A 193 -2.04 17.71 0.59
N ARG A 194 -0.92 18.39 0.82
CA ARG A 194 0.07 18.06 1.86
C ARG A 194 -0.29 18.61 3.26
N LEU A 195 -1.39 19.35 3.39
CA LEU A 195 -1.83 19.91 4.67
C LEU A 195 -2.43 18.80 5.56
N ARG A 196 -1.75 18.53 6.67
CA ARG A 196 -2.18 17.58 7.71
C ARG A 196 -3.35 18.17 8.52
N ASP A 197 -4.57 17.99 8.03
CA ASP A 197 -5.79 18.18 8.84
C ASP A 197 -6.21 16.82 9.43
N PRO A 198 -6.24 16.64 10.76
CA PRO A 198 -6.65 15.38 11.40
C PRO A 198 -8.06 14.91 11.03
N ARG A 199 -8.93 15.80 10.55
CA ARG A 199 -10.30 15.46 10.09
C ARG A 199 -10.32 14.88 8.69
N CYS A 200 -9.18 14.89 8.02
CA CYS A 200 -9.11 14.70 6.60
C CYS A 200 -8.10 13.58 6.35
N ASP A 201 -8.64 12.40 6.16
CA ASP A 201 -7.89 11.23 5.75
C ASP A 201 -7.60 11.34 4.24
N LYS A 202 -6.61 12.19 3.90
CA LYS A 202 -6.44 12.78 2.56
C LYS A 202 -5.63 11.93 1.58
N THR A 203 -4.84 10.98 2.07
CA THR A 203 -3.88 10.19 1.26
C THR A 203 -4.23 8.71 1.17
N ARG A 204 -5.46 8.33 1.52
CA ARG A 204 -5.95 6.96 1.33
C ARG A 204 -6.73 6.91 0.01
N GLY A 205 -6.26 6.10 -0.93
CA GLY A 205 -7.11 5.55 -1.98
C GLY A 205 -7.71 4.25 -1.46
N TYR A 206 -8.99 4.03 -1.70
CA TYR A 206 -9.61 2.76 -1.33
C TYR A 206 -9.79 1.95 -2.60
N PHE A 207 -9.32 0.71 -2.53
CA PHE A 207 -9.70 -0.33 -3.47
C PHE A 207 -10.85 -1.07 -2.77
N LEU A 208 -12.09 -0.79 -3.20
CA LEU A 208 -13.33 -1.25 -2.54
C LEU A 208 -13.91 -2.44 -3.28
#